data_AF-A0A944FKX6-F1
#
_entry.id   AF-A0A944FKX6-F1
#
_cell.length_a   1.000
_cell.length_b   1.000
_cell.length_c   1.000
_cell.angle_alpha   90.00
_cell.angle_beta   90.00
_cell.angle_gamma   90.00
#
_symmetry.space_group_name_H-M   'P 1'
#
loop_
_entity.id
_entity.type
_entity.pdbx_description
1 polymer ?
#
loop_
_entity_poly.entity_id
_entity_poly.type
_entity_poly.pdbx_seq_one_letter_code
_entity_poly.pdbx_strand_id
1 'polypeptide(L)'
;MTDSLGTPRRLPWTGPDGKPAYLLTDGTGPLSRLVDAVDAQQLEMAGRLLDHAADILDDDSATSDQLRYLLTCMYDALTDVHRIAEHRHGAAR
;
A
#
# COMPACT_ATOMS: atom_id res chain seq x y z
N MET A 1 19.07 -12.81 27.64
CA MET A 1 18.21 -12.96 26.45
C MET A 1 17.86 -11.56 25.99
N THR A 2 18.77 -10.95 25.24
CA THR A 2 18.58 -9.60 24.70
C THR A 2 17.57 -9.76 23.56
N ASP A 3 16.33 -9.37 23.83
CA ASP A 3 15.31 -9.22 22.80
C ASP A 3 15.85 -8.14 21.84
N SER A 4 16.41 -8.57 20.71
CA SER A 4 16.84 -7.64 19.67
C SER A 4 15.57 -7.13 19.04
N LEU A 5 14.99 -6.08 19.62
CA LEU A 5 13.89 -5.35 19.00
C LEU A 5 14.37 -4.94 17.60
N GLY A 6 13.78 -5.56 16.58
CA GLY A 6 14.10 -5.26 15.19
C GLY A 6 13.70 -3.84 14.81
N THR A 7 14.09 -3.43 13.59
CA THR A 7 13.75 -2.11 13.05
C THR A 7 12.23 -1.88 13.11
N PRO A 8 11.77 -0.71 13.60
CA PRO A 8 10.34 -0.39 13.64
C PRO A 8 9.70 -0.56 12.26
N ARG A 9 8.69 -1.44 12.17
CA ARG A 9 7.94 -1.68 10.93
C ARG A 9 6.66 -0.87 10.96
N ARG A 10 6.40 -0.05 9.95
CA ARG A 10 5.16 0.72 9.86
C ARG A 10 3.97 -0.20 9.56
N LEU A 11 2.84 0.08 10.20
CA LEU A 11 1.58 -0.65 10.02
C LEU A 11 0.80 -0.08 8.83
N PRO A 12 -0.08 -0.90 8.20
CA PRO A 12 -0.85 -0.47 7.05
C PRO A 12 -2.02 0.44 7.42
N TRP A 13 -2.28 0.68 8.71
CA TRP A 13 -3.24 1.65 9.22
C TRP A 13 -2.56 2.77 10.01
N THR A 14 -3.26 3.89 10.13
CA THR A 14 -2.87 4.98 11.03
C THR A 14 -3.30 4.69 12.45
N GLY A 15 -2.60 5.29 13.41
CA GLY A 15 -3.00 5.30 14.81
C GLY A 15 -4.23 6.19 15.04
N PRO A 16 -4.80 6.16 16.26
CA PRO A 16 -5.99 6.94 16.61
C PRO A 16 -5.83 8.47 16.44
N ASP A 17 -4.59 8.96 16.46
CA ASP A 17 -4.23 10.37 16.26
C ASP A 17 -3.96 10.72 14.79
N GLY A 18 -4.25 9.80 13.86
CA GLY A 18 -3.99 9.96 12.43
C GLY A 18 -2.52 9.84 12.04
N LYS A 19 -1.62 9.55 12.98
CA LYS A 19 -0.19 9.39 12.68
C LYS A 19 0.14 7.97 12.24
N PRO A 20 1.25 7.76 11.51
CA PRO A 20 1.76 6.43 11.22
C PRO A 20 1.95 5.59 12.49
N ALA A 21 1.35 4.40 12.52
CA ALA A 21 1.56 3.44 13.60
C ALA A 21 2.72 2.50 13.26
N TYR A 22 3.48 2.07 14.27
CA TYR A 22 4.65 1.20 14.10
C TYR A 22 4.58 -0.02 15.01
N LEU A 23 5.05 -1.14 14.49
CA LEU A 23 5.26 -2.41 15.17
C LEU A 23 6.75 -2.61 15.41
N LEU A 24 7.13 -2.75 16.67
CA LEU A 24 8.47 -3.21 17.05
C LEU A 24 8.44 -4.75 17.04
N THR A 25 9.16 -5.34 16.10
CA THR A 25 9.18 -6.79 15.88
C THR A 25 10.52 -7.18 15.25
N ASP A 26 10.94 -8.41 15.46
CA ASP A 26 12.04 -9.05 14.72
C ASP A 26 11.64 -9.40 13.25
N GLY A 27 10.43 -9.01 12.84
CA GLY A 27 9.87 -9.29 11.52
C GLY A 27 9.08 -10.59 11.47
N THR A 28 8.95 -11.32 12.58
CA THR A 28 8.22 -12.57 12.66
C THR A 28 6.93 -12.44 13.48
N GLY A 29 6.07 -13.46 13.40
CA GLY A 29 4.87 -13.56 14.23
C GLY A 29 3.57 -13.06 13.56
N PRO A 30 2.44 -13.14 14.29
CA PRO A 30 1.10 -12.94 13.71
C PRO A 30 0.88 -11.55 13.13
N LEU A 31 1.37 -10.49 13.80
CA LEU A 31 1.20 -9.13 13.32
C LEU A 31 2.03 -8.85 12.07
N SER A 32 3.26 -9.35 11.98
CA SER A 32 4.09 -9.20 10.77
C SER A 32 3.39 -9.84 9.56
N ARG A 33 2.83 -11.05 9.73
CA ARG A 33 2.04 -11.73 8.68
C ARG A 33 0.77 -10.98 8.30
N LEU A 34 0.12 -10.31 9.26
CA LEU A 34 -1.05 -9.47 8.97
C LEU A 34 -0.66 -8.26 8.12
N VAL A 35 0.47 -7.61 8.42
CA VAL A 35 0.99 -6.51 7.58
C VAL A 35 1.27 -7.03 6.17
N ASP A 36 1.95 -8.17 6.04
CA ASP A 36 2.25 -8.77 4.72
C ASP A 36 0.98 -9.08 3.93
N ALA A 37 -0.06 -9.61 4.59
CA ALA A 37 -1.34 -9.94 3.97
C ALA A 37 -2.08 -8.69 3.48
N VAL A 38 -2.10 -7.62 4.28
CA VAL A 38 -2.73 -6.35 3.87
C VAL A 38 -1.97 -5.72 2.71
N ASP A 39 -0.64 -5.68 2.78
CA ASP A 39 0.20 -5.18 1.68
C ASP A 39 -0.06 -5.99 0.39
N ALA A 40 -0.16 -7.32 0.49
CA ALA A 40 -0.45 -8.17 -0.66
C ALA A 40 -1.83 -7.88 -1.27
N GLN A 41 -2.85 -7.69 -0.43
CA GLN A 41 -4.20 -7.34 -0.90
C GLN A 41 -4.22 -5.97 -1.59
N GLN A 42 -3.51 -4.98 -1.04
CA GLN A 42 -3.42 -3.65 -1.67
C GLN A 42 -2.72 -3.71 -3.05
N LEU A 43 -1.66 -4.51 -3.18
CA LEU A 43 -0.98 -4.72 -4.47
C LEU A 43 -1.88 -5.46 -5.48
N GLU A 44 -2.66 -6.44 -5.05
CA GLU A 44 -3.64 -7.11 -5.91
C GLU A 44 -4.71 -6.14 -6.41
N MET A 45 -5.26 -5.32 -5.51
CA MET A 45 -6.24 -4.29 -5.88
C MET A 45 -5.66 -3.27 -6.86
N ALA A 46 -4.41 -2.84 -6.67
CA ALA A 46 -3.71 -1.97 -7.61
C ALA A 46 -3.55 -2.64 -8.99
N GLY A 47 -3.23 -3.94 -9.04
CA GLY A 47 -3.19 -4.72 -10.28
C GLY A 47 -4.53 -4.71 -11.02
N ARG A 48 -5.63 -4.97 -10.30
CA ARG A 48 -6.98 -4.92 -10.88
C ARG A 48 -7.37 -3.53 -11.37
N LEU A 49 -6.92 -2.48 -10.70
CA LEU A 49 -7.14 -1.11 -11.15
C LEU A 49 -6.37 -0.80 -12.44
N LEU A 50 -5.16 -1.34 -12.60
CA LEU A 50 -4.39 -1.21 -13.84
C LEU A 50 -5.08 -1.88 -15.02
N ASP A 51 -5.65 -3.08 -14.81
CA ASP A 51 -6.43 -3.78 -15.84
C ASP A 51 -7.64 -2.92 -16.26
N HIS A 52 -8.38 -2.39 -15.28
CA HIS A 52 -9.51 -1.50 -15.56
C HIS A 52 -9.10 -0.18 -16.24
N ALA A 53 -7.92 0.35 -15.88
CA ALA A 53 -7.37 1.54 -16.52
C ALA A 53 -7.10 1.28 -18.00
N ALA A 54 -6.57 0.11 -18.35
CA ALA A 54 -6.36 -0.28 -19.75
C ALA A 54 -7.69 -0.32 -20.52
N ASP A 55 -8.73 -0.94 -19.94
CA ASP A 55 -10.06 -0.99 -20.56
C ASP A 55 -10.64 0.41 -20.82
N ILE A 56 -10.51 1.35 -19.87
CA ILE A 56 -11.00 2.73 -20.03
C ILE A 56 -10.17 3.51 -21.07
N LEU A 57 -8.86 3.29 -21.12
CA LEU A 57 -7.98 3.99 -22.06
C LEU A 57 -8.16 3.52 -23.51
N ASP A 58 -8.60 2.27 -23.71
CA ASP A 58 -8.92 1.72 -25.02
C ASP A 58 -10.34 2.11 -25.50
N ASP A 59 -11.20 2.65 -24.62
CA ASP A 59 -12.55 3.11 -24.94
C ASP A 59 -12.55 4.58 -25.41
N ASP A 60 -12.60 4.78 -26.74
CA ASP A 60 -12.71 6.12 -27.36
C ASP A 60 -13.97 6.91 -26.92
N SER A 61 -14.96 6.26 -26.31
CA SER A 61 -16.16 6.90 -25.76
C SER A 61 -16.02 7.31 -24.29
N ALA A 62 -14.89 7.01 -23.65
CA ALA A 62 -14.62 7.35 -22.26
C ALA A 62 -14.73 8.87 -22.03
N THR A 63 -15.55 9.23 -21.05
CA THR A 63 -15.79 10.63 -20.70
C THR A 63 -14.67 11.21 -19.83
N SER A 64 -14.51 12.54 -19.88
CA SER A 64 -13.58 13.25 -19.00
C SER A 64 -13.80 12.98 -17.51
N ASP A 65 -15.05 12.72 -17.10
CA ASP A 65 -15.37 12.41 -15.71
C ASP A 65 -14.92 11.00 -15.31
N GLN A 66 -15.08 10.01 -16.19
CA GLN A 66 -14.53 8.66 -15.99
C GLN A 66 -13.01 8.69 -15.90
N LEU A 67 -12.34 9.45 -16.78
CA LEU A 67 -10.89 9.62 -16.75
C LEU A 67 -10.40 10.33 -15.48
N ARG A 68 -11.11 11.36 -15.02
CA ARG A 68 -10.77 12.05 -13.76
C ARG A 68 -10.96 11.15 -12.54
N TYR A 69 -12.03 10.37 -12.52
CA TYR A 69 -12.26 9.37 -11.48
C TYR A 69 -11.14 8.32 -11.48
N LEU A 70 -10.80 7.77 -12.65
CA LEU A 70 -9.69 6.83 -12.81
C LEU A 70 -8.38 7.41 -12.28
N LEU A 71 -8.04 8.65 -12.64
CA LEU A 71 -6.84 9.34 -12.13
C LEU A 71 -6.84 9.48 -10.60
N THR A 72 -8.00 9.70 -10.00
CA THR A 72 -8.14 9.80 -8.53
C THR A 72 -7.86 8.43 -7.89
N CYS A 73 -8.47 7.37 -8.41
CA CYS A 73 -8.21 6.01 -7.94
C CYS A 73 -6.73 5.61 -8.12
N MET A 74 -6.12 6.00 -9.24
CA MET A 74 -4.71 5.74 -9.52
C MET A 74 -3.80 6.48 -8.56
N TYR A 75 -4.12 7.72 -8.20
CA TYR A 75 -3.37 8.47 -7.19
C TYR A 75 -3.39 7.78 -5.82
N ASP A 76 -4.56 7.31 -5.39
CA ASP A 76 -4.70 6.61 -4.11
C ASP A 76 -3.92 5.28 -4.12
N ALA A 77 -4.08 4.48 -5.19
CA ALA A 77 -3.39 3.21 -5.33
C ALA A 77 -1.86 3.38 -5.40
N LEU A 78 -1.36 4.38 -6.13
CA LEU A 78 0.08 4.68 -6.20
C LEU A 78 0.65 5.15 -4.86
N THR A 79 -0.14 5.91 -4.09
CA THR A 79 0.24 6.32 -2.73
C THR A 79 0.43 5.09 -1.82
N ASP A 80 -0.50 4.13 -1.90
CA ASP A 80 -0.41 2.87 -1.17
C ASP A 80 0.79 2.02 -1.62
N VAL A 81 0.98 1.85 -2.93
CA VAL A 81 2.12 1.11 -3.50
C VAL A 81 3.46 1.73 -3.08
N HIS A 82 3.56 3.07 -3.12
CA HIS A 82 4.75 3.78 -2.70
C HIS A 82 5.08 3.52 -1.23
N ARG A 83 4.08 3.62 -0.35
CA ARG A 83 4.22 3.31 1.08
C ARG A 83 4.66 1.87 1.33
N ILE A 84 4.07 0.90 0.63
CA ILE A 84 4.48 -0.52 0.74
C ILE A 84 5.94 -0.70 0.31
N ALA A 85 6.36 -0.03 -0.76
CA ALA A 85 7.74 -0.08 -1.24
C ALA A 85 8.73 0.51 -0.22
N GLU A 86 8.38 1.60 0.47
CA GLU A 86 9.19 2.17 1.57
C GLU A 86 9.33 1.20 2.75
N HIS A 87 8.26 0.44 3.07
CA HIS A 87 8.28 -0.54 4.15
C HIS A 87 9.19 -1.74 3.83
N ARG A 88 9.17 -2.21 2.58
CA ARG A 88 9.89 -3.43 2.16
C ARG A 88 11.38 -3.19 1.89
N HIS A 89 11.74 -2.02 1.37
CA HIS A 89 13.13 -1.68 1.13
C HIS A 89 13.82 -1.03 2.34
N GLY A 90 13.09 -0.87 3.44
CA GLY A 90 13.58 -0.28 4.68
C GLY A 90 14.17 1.10 4.44
N ALA A 91 13.31 2.11 4.28
CA ALA A 91 13.66 3.54 4.17
C ALA A 91 15.06 3.74 3.56
N ALA A 92 15.15 3.68 2.22
CA ALA A 92 16.38 3.98 1.52
C ALA A 92 16.99 5.27 2.11
N ARG A 93 18.20 5.12 2.66
CA ARG A 93 18.95 6.14 3.40
C ARG A 93 19.10 7.44 2.63
#